data_AF-A0A150GII3-F1
#
_entry.id   AF-A0A150GII3-F1
#
_cell.length_a   1.000
_cell.length_b   1.000
_cell.length_c   1.000
_cell.angle_alpha   90.00
_cell.angle_beta   90.00
_cell.angle_gamma   90.00
#
_symmetry.space_group_name_H-M   'P 1'
#
loop_
_entity.id
_entity.type
_entity.pdbx_description
1 polymer ?
#
loop_
_entity_poly.entity_id
_entity_poly.type
_entity_poly.pdbx_seq_one_letter_code
_entity_poly.pdbx_strand_id
1 'polypeptide(L)'
;MMEGSSAFSQLPTELTELIARRLHPNEAATSFRLVNKAVAAQLRAPEHTVVRLSQPVPPHAFASHWLAPDATRGLNLDRRKLLLRLTAASGVVANLEVAVQAVGFDFAMEMRDLGAAAASAGSLDACRAVRLDGKLFRWAASSGSVELMAWLQERGCVWGDKALVGAAESGCEEAVEWLVERGCPLAGAKKAYGAAYRSGDLAMQRCLRWLDLAPGWSVRPVRPARHELRYLARWIAAM
;
A
#
# COMPACT_ATOMS: atom_id res chain seq x y z
N MET A 1 -2.37 10.03 -43.67
CA MET A 1 -2.49 10.82 -42.43
C MET A 1 -3.97 11.04 -42.17
N MET A 2 -4.60 10.21 -41.33
CA MET A 2 -5.96 10.46 -40.84
C MET A 2 -5.83 10.78 -39.36
N GLU A 3 -5.87 12.06 -39.01
CA GLU A 3 -6.10 12.49 -37.64
C GLU A 3 -7.54 12.09 -37.30
N GLY A 4 -7.70 10.88 -36.73
CA GLY A 4 -8.95 10.50 -36.13
C GLY A 4 -9.20 11.41 -34.94
N SER A 5 -10.14 12.34 -35.07
CA SER A 5 -10.71 13.08 -33.94
C SER A 5 -11.16 12.05 -32.90
N SER A 6 -10.32 11.85 -31.89
CA SER A 6 -10.67 11.04 -30.72
C SER A 6 -12.02 11.53 -30.21
N ALA A 7 -13.00 10.65 -30.01
CA ALA A 7 -14.35 11.02 -29.54
C ALA A 7 -14.31 11.91 -28.28
N PHE A 8 -13.23 11.81 -27.49
CA PHE A 8 -12.96 12.62 -26.30
C PHE A 8 -12.62 14.09 -26.59
N SER A 9 -12.24 14.45 -27.82
CA SER A 9 -11.95 15.84 -28.20
C SER A 9 -13.21 16.72 -28.29
N GLN A 10 -14.38 16.10 -28.47
CA GLN A 10 -15.66 16.78 -28.62
C GLN A 10 -16.56 16.63 -27.38
N LEU A 11 -16.04 16.10 -26.27
CA LEU A 11 -16.82 15.93 -25.05
C LEU A 11 -17.21 17.30 -24.46
N PRO A 12 -18.52 17.54 -24.22
CA PRO A 12 -19.00 18.66 -23.43
C PRO A 12 -18.37 18.67 -22.03
N THR A 13 -18.16 19.86 -21.48
CA THR A 13 -17.51 20.04 -20.18
C THR A 13 -18.26 19.34 -19.05
N GLU A 14 -19.60 19.34 -19.11
CA GLU A 14 -20.46 18.68 -18.12
C GLU A 14 -20.24 17.16 -18.09
N LEU A 15 -20.04 16.53 -19.27
CA LEU A 15 -19.77 15.10 -19.35
C LEU A 15 -18.36 14.77 -18.89
N THR A 16 -17.37 15.60 -19.23
CA THR A 16 -16.00 15.45 -18.73
C THR A 16 -15.94 15.52 -17.21
N GLU A 17 -16.61 16.49 -16.60
CA GLU A 17 -16.69 16.60 -15.13
C GLU A 17 -17.42 15.42 -14.50
N LEU A 18 -18.53 14.97 -15.11
CA LEU A 18 -19.29 13.84 -14.59
C LEU A 18 -18.48 12.55 -14.61
N ILE A 19 -17.71 12.30 -15.68
CA ILE A 19 -16.78 11.17 -15.75
C ILE A 19 -15.70 11.33 -14.68
N ALA A 20 -15.09 12.51 -14.54
CA ALA A 20 -14.03 12.75 -13.55
C ALA A 20 -14.52 12.56 -12.10
N ARG A 21 -15.76 12.93 -11.78
CA ARG A 21 -16.38 12.71 -10.46
C ARG A 21 -16.67 11.24 -10.15
N ARG A 22 -16.79 10.39 -11.18
CA ARG A 22 -17.05 8.95 -11.02
C ARG A 22 -15.77 8.14 -10.90
N LEU A 23 -14.65 8.65 -11.40
CA LEU A 23 -13.34 8.03 -11.29
C LEU A 23 -12.69 8.32 -9.94
N HIS A 24 -11.76 7.46 -9.55
CA HIS A 24 -10.89 7.76 -8.41
C HIS A 24 -10.03 9.00 -8.73
N PRO A 25 -9.76 9.93 -7.79
CA PRO A 25 -9.03 11.18 -8.08
C PRO A 25 -7.68 10.97 -8.77
N ASN A 26 -6.94 9.94 -8.36
CA ASN A 26 -5.67 9.61 -9.02
C ASN A 26 -5.87 9.10 -10.46
N GLU A 27 -6.92 8.31 -10.74
CA GLU A 27 -7.24 7.86 -12.11
C GLU A 27 -7.65 9.02 -13.00
N ALA A 28 -8.43 9.95 -12.46
CA ALA A 28 -8.79 11.18 -13.16
C ALA A 28 -7.53 11.97 -13.54
N ALA A 29 -6.59 12.13 -12.60
CA ALA A 29 -5.37 12.91 -12.79
C ALA A 29 -4.33 12.25 -13.71
N THR A 30 -4.13 10.93 -13.60
CA THR A 30 -3.06 10.20 -14.29
C THR A 30 -3.48 9.54 -15.59
N SER A 31 -4.77 9.26 -15.77
CA SER A 31 -5.25 8.51 -16.93
C SER A 31 -6.24 9.35 -17.72
N PHE A 32 -7.38 9.72 -17.14
CA PHE A 32 -8.44 10.43 -17.88
C PHE A 32 -8.00 11.80 -18.40
N ARG A 33 -7.32 12.59 -17.56
CA ARG A 33 -6.76 13.89 -17.96
C ARG A 33 -5.77 13.78 -19.13
N LEU A 34 -5.05 12.66 -19.24
CA LEU A 34 -4.02 12.46 -20.27
C LEU A 34 -4.57 11.91 -21.59
N VAL A 35 -5.87 11.59 -21.68
CA VAL A 35 -6.49 11.04 -22.90
C VAL A 35 -6.43 12.03 -24.08
N ASN A 36 -6.59 13.34 -23.82
CA ASN A 36 -6.48 14.40 -24.83
C ASN A 36 -6.18 15.77 -24.18
N LYS A 37 -5.49 16.65 -24.91
CA LYS A 37 -5.30 18.07 -24.58
C LYS A 37 -6.60 18.81 -24.23
N ALA A 38 -7.72 18.52 -24.90
CA ALA A 38 -9.02 19.14 -24.62
C ALA A 38 -9.53 18.80 -23.21
N VAL A 39 -9.49 17.52 -22.85
CA VAL A 39 -9.84 17.03 -21.50
C VAL A 39 -8.86 17.60 -20.45
N ALA A 40 -7.56 17.63 -20.75
CA ALA A 40 -6.56 18.25 -19.88
C ALA A 40 -6.82 19.74 -19.63
N ALA A 41 -7.29 20.47 -20.64
CA ALA A 41 -7.62 21.88 -20.52
C ALA A 41 -8.88 22.12 -19.68
N GLN A 42 -9.83 21.20 -19.66
CA GLN A 42 -11.05 21.26 -18.84
C GLN A 42 -10.77 20.87 -17.38
N LEU A 43 -9.90 19.88 -17.13
CA LEU A 43 -9.58 19.36 -15.79
C LEU A 43 -8.33 20.01 -15.17
N ARG A 44 -8.38 21.33 -14.93
CA ARG A 44 -7.26 22.11 -14.35
C ARG A 44 -7.30 22.23 -12.83
N ALA A 45 -8.42 21.89 -12.20
CA ALA A 45 -8.58 22.03 -10.77
C ALA A 45 -7.54 21.16 -10.00
N PRO A 46 -7.11 21.57 -8.80
CA PRO A 46 -6.15 20.82 -7.99
C PRO A 46 -6.54 19.35 -7.77
N GLU A 47 -7.83 19.09 -7.64
CA GLU A 47 -8.41 17.74 -7.49
C GLU A 47 -8.17 16.80 -8.67
N HIS A 48 -7.90 17.34 -9.87
CA HIS A 48 -7.61 16.58 -11.09
C HIS A 48 -6.14 16.68 -11.53
N THR A 49 -5.31 17.42 -10.80
CA THR A 49 -3.90 17.63 -11.14
C THR A 49 -2.93 17.10 -10.09
N VAL A 50 -3.38 17.00 -8.84
CA VAL A 50 -2.58 16.51 -7.71
C VAL A 50 -2.79 15.01 -7.53
N VAL A 51 -1.70 14.24 -7.63
CA VAL A 51 -1.70 12.80 -7.34
C VAL A 51 -1.40 12.56 -5.87
N ARG A 52 -2.28 11.85 -5.17
CA ARG A 52 -2.12 11.48 -3.75
C ARG A 52 -1.55 10.07 -3.66
N LEU A 53 -0.26 9.95 -3.39
CA LEU A 53 0.45 8.65 -3.34
C LEU A 53 -0.02 7.72 -2.20
N SER A 54 -0.69 8.26 -1.17
CA SER A 54 -1.30 7.46 -0.10
C SER A 54 -2.61 6.79 -0.52
N GLN A 55 -3.11 7.06 -1.73
CA GLN A 55 -4.29 6.44 -2.31
C GLN A 55 -3.88 5.64 -3.55
N PRO A 56 -4.67 4.64 -3.98
CA PRO A 56 -4.34 3.83 -5.15
C PRO A 56 -4.05 4.70 -6.38
N VAL A 57 -2.86 4.51 -6.97
CA VAL A 57 -2.48 5.10 -8.26
C VAL A 57 -2.43 3.95 -9.27
N PRO A 58 -2.94 4.14 -10.51
CA PRO A 58 -2.83 3.10 -11.54
C PRO A 58 -1.38 2.64 -11.76
N PRO A 59 -1.08 1.33 -11.72
CA PRO A 59 0.30 0.84 -11.76
C PRO A 59 1.12 1.28 -12.96
N HIS A 60 0.51 1.31 -14.14
CA HIS A 60 1.18 1.78 -15.37
C HIS A 60 1.62 3.24 -15.27
N ALA A 61 0.78 4.11 -14.70
CA ALA A 61 1.08 5.53 -14.54
C ALA A 61 2.17 5.74 -13.49
N PHE A 62 2.08 5.04 -12.36
CA PHE A 62 3.09 5.08 -11.32
C PHE A 62 4.46 4.62 -11.85
N ALA A 63 4.49 3.49 -12.58
CA ALA A 63 5.68 2.95 -13.20
C ALA A 63 6.32 3.92 -14.21
N SER A 64 5.50 4.52 -15.08
CA SER A 64 6.00 5.48 -16.08
C SER A 64 6.74 6.67 -15.48
N HIS A 65 6.35 7.10 -14.26
CA HIS A 65 6.99 8.21 -13.58
C HIS A 65 8.24 7.79 -12.80
N TRP A 66 8.15 6.72 -12.00
CA TRP A 66 9.21 6.35 -11.05
C TRP A 66 10.30 5.46 -11.64
N LEU A 67 10.05 4.79 -12.77
CA LEU A 67 11.08 4.07 -13.53
C LEU A 67 11.77 4.96 -14.57
N ALA A 68 11.39 6.23 -14.70
CA ALA A 68 12.08 7.17 -15.57
C ALA A 68 13.52 7.39 -15.08
N PRO A 69 14.49 7.56 -15.99
CA PRO A 69 15.86 7.92 -15.61
C PRO A 69 15.85 9.17 -14.72
N ASP A 70 16.65 9.15 -13.66
CA ASP A 70 16.78 10.25 -12.69
C ASP A 70 15.54 10.61 -11.85
N ALA A 71 14.45 9.83 -11.89
CA ALA A 71 13.24 10.09 -11.09
C ALA A 71 13.50 10.24 -9.58
N THR A 72 14.50 9.54 -9.05
CA THR A 72 14.90 9.59 -7.63
C THR A 72 16.19 10.36 -7.37
N ARG A 73 16.82 10.95 -8.40
CA ARG A 73 18.10 11.68 -8.31
C ARG A 73 18.01 12.91 -7.42
N GLY A 74 16.87 13.60 -7.43
CA GLY A 74 16.61 14.77 -6.58
C GLY A 74 16.04 14.46 -5.19
N LEU A 75 15.83 13.18 -4.85
CA LEU A 75 15.22 12.79 -3.59
C LEU A 75 16.28 12.45 -2.54
N ASN A 76 16.28 13.21 -1.43
CA ASN A 76 17.03 12.85 -0.23
C ASN A 76 16.44 11.60 0.44
N LEU A 77 17.17 11.03 1.40
CA LEU A 77 16.79 9.79 2.08
C LEU A 77 15.41 9.87 2.76
N ASP A 78 15.04 11.01 3.33
CA ASP A 78 13.75 11.19 4.00
C ASP A 78 12.58 11.20 3.01
N ARG A 79 12.76 11.84 1.84
CA ARG A 79 11.76 11.81 0.77
C ARG A 79 11.62 10.42 0.16
N ARG A 80 12.71 9.66 0.01
CA ARG A 80 12.65 8.25 -0.44
C ARG A 80 11.89 7.37 0.56
N LYS A 81 12.14 7.55 1.88
CA LYS A 81 11.35 6.86 2.92
C LYS A 81 9.88 7.29 2.90
N LEU A 82 9.60 8.57 2.67
CA LEU A 82 8.23 9.07 2.57
C LEU A 82 7.50 8.46 1.36
N LEU A 83 8.16 8.35 0.21
CA LEU A 83 7.62 7.69 -0.98
C LEU A 83 7.16 6.26 -0.63
N LEU A 84 8.04 5.45 -0.05
CA LEU A 84 7.73 4.07 0.35
C LEU A 84 6.57 3.98 1.34
N ARG A 85 6.50 4.90 2.30
CA ARG A 85 5.40 4.94 3.29
C ARG A 85 4.06 5.27 2.64
N LEU A 86 4.04 6.26 1.75
CA LEU A 86 2.82 6.66 1.06
C LEU A 86 2.34 5.54 0.13
N THR A 87 3.23 4.93 -0.64
CA THR A 87 2.88 3.80 -1.53
C THR A 87 2.44 2.56 -0.76
N ALA A 88 3.05 2.29 0.40
CA ALA A 88 2.57 1.21 1.26
C ALA A 88 1.18 1.51 1.85
N ALA A 89 0.92 2.76 2.25
CA ALA A 89 -0.39 3.17 2.73
C ALA A 89 -1.48 3.09 1.63
N SER A 90 -1.10 3.11 0.35
CA SER A 90 -2.03 2.94 -0.76
C SER A 90 -2.50 1.49 -0.94
N GLY A 91 -1.82 0.50 -0.36
CA GLY A 91 -2.17 -0.92 -0.48
C GLY A 91 -1.87 -1.56 -1.84
N VAL A 92 -1.19 -0.88 -2.77
CA VAL A 92 -0.97 -1.39 -4.13
C VAL A 92 0.43 -2.00 -4.25
N VAL A 93 0.50 -3.33 -4.28
CA VAL A 93 1.76 -4.11 -4.35
C VAL A 93 2.65 -3.68 -5.52
N ALA A 94 2.09 -3.61 -6.73
CA ALA A 94 2.84 -3.24 -7.94
C ALA A 94 3.49 -1.84 -7.83
N ASN A 95 2.82 -0.89 -7.16
CA ASN A 95 3.40 0.44 -6.94
C ASN A 95 4.51 0.40 -5.90
N LEU A 96 4.35 -0.40 -4.84
CA LEU A 96 5.41 -0.54 -3.84
C LEU A 96 6.63 -1.23 -4.44
N GLU A 97 6.47 -2.26 -5.27
CA GLU A 97 7.56 -2.90 -6.03
C GLU A 97 8.36 -1.89 -6.83
N VAL A 98 7.67 -1.08 -7.64
CA VAL A 98 8.30 -0.02 -8.43
C VAL A 98 8.98 1.02 -7.53
N ALA A 99 8.34 1.44 -6.43
CA ALA A 99 8.90 2.42 -5.53
C ALA A 99 10.19 1.91 -4.86
N VAL A 100 10.22 0.63 -4.49
CA VAL A 100 11.39 -0.04 -3.91
C VAL A 100 12.51 -0.12 -4.94
N GLN A 101 12.20 -0.50 -6.19
CA GLN A 101 13.16 -0.50 -7.29
C GLN A 101 13.70 0.91 -7.58
N ALA A 102 12.83 1.92 -7.66
CA ALA A 102 13.20 3.31 -7.97
C ALA A 102 14.11 3.93 -6.90
N VAL A 103 13.94 3.52 -5.63
CA VAL A 103 14.78 3.97 -4.50
C VAL A 103 16.16 3.26 -4.50
N GLY A 104 16.35 2.25 -5.36
CA GLY A 104 17.60 1.51 -5.51
C GLY A 104 17.76 0.35 -4.54
N PHE A 105 16.65 -0.27 -4.13
CA PHE A 105 16.68 -1.47 -3.30
C PHE A 105 16.64 -2.72 -4.18
N ASP A 106 17.66 -3.57 -4.04
CA ASP A 106 17.73 -4.86 -4.72
C ASP A 106 17.46 -5.98 -3.71
N PHE A 107 16.40 -6.76 -3.92
CA PHE A 107 16.04 -7.89 -3.04
C PHE A 107 17.02 -9.07 -3.16
N ALA A 108 17.94 -9.05 -4.13
CA ALA A 108 18.86 -10.15 -4.41
C ALA A 108 20.15 -10.16 -3.56
N MET A 109 20.43 -9.15 -2.73
CA MET A 109 21.63 -9.15 -1.88
C MET A 109 21.38 -9.78 -0.50
N GLU A 110 21.32 -11.10 -0.44
CA GLU A 110 21.61 -11.82 0.80
C GLU A 110 23.13 -11.94 1.04
N MET A 111 23.59 -11.21 2.05
CA MET A 111 24.46 -11.68 3.14
C MET A 111 25.91 -12.14 2.87
N ARG A 112 26.58 -11.81 1.75
CA ARG A 112 28.06 -11.99 1.65
C ARG A 112 28.91 -10.81 1.14
N ASP A 113 28.38 -9.91 0.33
CA ASP A 113 29.24 -8.98 -0.43
C ASP A 113 29.26 -7.51 0.04
N LEU A 114 28.56 -7.19 1.15
CA LEU A 114 28.55 -5.84 1.72
C LEU A 114 29.95 -5.36 2.18
N GLY A 115 30.88 -6.27 2.45
CA GLY A 115 32.26 -5.94 2.81
C GLY A 115 33.18 -5.60 1.63
N ALA A 116 32.93 -6.18 0.45
CA ALA A 116 33.84 -6.07 -0.69
C ALA A 116 33.43 -4.98 -1.69
N ALA A 117 32.13 -4.78 -1.92
CA ALA A 117 31.63 -3.78 -2.87
C ALA A 117 31.75 -2.33 -2.37
N ALA A 118 31.75 -2.10 -1.05
CA ALA A 118 31.91 -0.77 -0.45
C ALA A 118 33.36 -0.24 -0.53
N ALA A 119 34.35 -1.12 -0.75
CA ALA A 119 35.76 -0.75 -0.83
C ALA A 119 36.20 -0.35 -2.26
N SER A 120 35.50 -0.83 -3.30
CA SER A 120 35.90 -0.61 -4.70
C SER A 120 35.13 0.51 -5.41
N ALA A 121 33.97 0.92 -4.90
CA ALA A 121 33.18 2.00 -5.48
C ALA A 121 33.16 3.21 -4.54
N GLY A 122 33.93 4.26 -4.89
CA GLY A 122 33.95 5.57 -4.23
C GLY A 122 32.65 6.37 -4.39
N SER A 123 31.49 5.73 -4.28
CA SER A 123 30.15 6.32 -4.36
C SER A 123 29.21 5.66 -3.34
N LEU A 124 29.50 5.92 -2.07
CA LEU A 124 28.85 5.32 -0.89
C LEU A 124 27.46 5.91 -0.55
N ASP A 125 26.92 6.81 -1.37
CA ASP A 125 25.60 7.40 -1.15
C ASP A 125 24.45 6.63 -1.83
N ALA A 126 24.76 5.69 -2.73
CA ALA A 126 23.76 4.89 -3.44
C ALA A 126 23.38 3.58 -2.73
N CYS A 127 24.26 3.01 -1.90
CA CYS A 127 24.04 1.73 -1.21
C CYS A 127 23.48 1.86 0.22
N ARG A 128 22.72 2.92 0.54
CA ARG A 128 21.92 2.94 1.77
C ARG A 128 20.60 2.22 1.51
N ALA A 129 20.67 0.88 1.56
CA ALA A 129 19.50 0.01 1.59
C ALA A 129 18.52 0.55 2.66
N VAL A 130 17.34 1.02 2.21
CA VAL A 130 16.24 1.27 3.13
C VAL A 130 15.79 -0.09 3.63
N ARG A 131 16.38 -0.53 4.75
CA ARG A 131 15.94 -1.74 5.44
C ARG A 131 14.44 -1.60 5.67
N LEU A 132 13.65 -2.52 5.11
CA LEU A 132 12.20 -2.55 5.32
C LEU A 132 11.98 -2.65 6.84
N ASP A 133 11.44 -1.57 7.41
CA ASP A 133 11.31 -1.43 8.85
C ASP A 133 9.88 -1.79 9.29
N GLY A 134 9.70 -2.11 10.57
CA GLY A 134 8.36 -2.37 11.11
C GLY A 134 7.39 -1.18 10.97
N LYS A 135 7.88 0.02 10.61
CA LYS A 135 7.03 1.15 10.26
C LYS A 135 6.41 0.95 8.89
N LEU A 136 7.17 0.51 7.88
CA LEU A 136 6.63 0.19 6.56
C LEU A 136 5.54 -0.90 6.65
N PHE A 137 5.79 -1.95 7.42
CA PHE A 137 4.80 -3.01 7.65
C PHE A 137 3.52 -2.47 8.31
N ARG A 138 3.65 -1.54 9.27
CA ARG A 138 2.49 -0.85 9.85
C ARG A 138 1.67 -0.11 8.79
N TRP A 139 2.30 0.59 7.85
CA TRP A 139 1.59 1.34 6.81
C TRP A 139 0.83 0.40 5.86
N ALA A 140 1.45 -0.74 5.49
CA ALA A 140 0.75 -1.79 4.75
C ALA A 140 -0.43 -2.37 5.53
N ALA A 141 -0.25 -2.64 6.83
CA ALA A 141 -1.36 -3.08 7.68
C ALA A 141 -2.47 -2.03 7.77
N SER A 142 -2.12 -0.74 7.81
CA SER A 142 -3.08 0.37 7.85
C SER A 142 -3.83 0.57 6.53
N SER A 143 -3.33 0.01 5.42
CA SER A 143 -4.04 0.00 4.15
C SER A 143 -5.09 -1.13 4.08
N GLY A 144 -5.04 -2.09 5.01
CA GLY A 144 -5.90 -3.28 5.00
C GLY A 144 -5.56 -4.31 3.92
N SER A 145 -4.48 -4.14 3.14
CA SER A 145 -4.13 -5.10 2.08
C SER A 145 -3.33 -6.26 2.66
N VAL A 146 -3.99 -7.43 2.73
CA VAL A 146 -3.38 -8.69 3.14
C VAL A 146 -2.28 -9.10 2.16
N GLU A 147 -2.49 -8.88 0.87
CA GLU A 147 -1.53 -9.18 -0.20
C GLU A 147 -0.25 -8.38 -0.01
N LEU A 148 -0.36 -7.09 0.32
CA LEU A 148 0.80 -6.23 0.57
C LEU A 148 1.56 -6.65 1.84
N MET A 149 0.86 -7.02 2.90
CA MET A 149 1.48 -7.55 4.11
C MET A 149 2.20 -8.87 3.86
N ALA A 150 1.60 -9.79 3.09
CA ALA A 150 2.21 -11.06 2.70
C ALA A 150 3.47 -10.82 1.85
N TRP A 151 3.38 -9.94 0.85
CA TRP A 151 4.50 -9.56 -0.01
C TRP A 151 5.69 -9.00 0.79
N LEU A 152 5.42 -8.16 1.80
CA LEU A 152 6.44 -7.64 2.71
C LEU A 152 7.04 -8.73 3.60
N GLN A 153 6.22 -9.66 4.09
CA GLN A 153 6.67 -10.76 4.94
C GLN A 153 7.61 -11.71 4.19
N GLU A 154 7.28 -12.08 2.95
CA GLU A 154 8.11 -12.92 2.08
C GLU A 154 9.50 -12.35 1.83
N ARG A 155 9.63 -11.03 1.95
CA ARG A 155 10.87 -10.26 1.77
C ARG A 155 11.61 -9.98 3.08
N GLY A 156 11.25 -10.67 4.16
CA GLY A 156 11.92 -10.56 5.46
C GLY A 156 11.58 -9.29 6.23
N CYS A 157 10.53 -8.55 5.86
CA CYS A 157 10.08 -7.42 6.66
C CYS A 157 9.43 -7.92 7.95
N VAL A 158 10.01 -7.59 9.09
CA VAL A 158 9.47 -7.95 10.40
C VAL A 158 8.29 -7.02 10.73
N TRP A 159 7.19 -7.60 11.25
CA TRP A 159 6.09 -6.80 11.78
C TRP A 159 6.57 -5.92 12.94
N GLY A 160 6.15 -4.65 12.95
CA GLY A 160 6.39 -3.78 14.11
C GLY A 160 5.31 -3.97 15.18
N ASP A 161 5.58 -3.52 16.41
CA ASP A 161 4.66 -3.57 17.56
C ASP A 161 3.29 -2.90 17.33
N LYS A 162 3.17 -2.14 16.24
CA LYS A 162 1.97 -1.38 15.84
C LYS A 162 1.28 -1.96 14.61
N ALA A 163 1.72 -3.09 14.06
CA ALA A 163 1.11 -3.72 12.89
C ALA A 163 -0.38 -4.05 13.16
N LEU A 164 -0.67 -4.72 14.28
CA LEU A 164 -2.04 -5.06 14.69
C LEU A 164 -2.93 -3.81 14.89
N VAL A 165 -2.36 -2.73 15.41
CA VAL A 165 -3.08 -1.45 15.57
C VAL A 165 -3.39 -0.83 14.21
N GLY A 166 -2.43 -0.86 13.27
CA GLY A 166 -2.65 -0.40 11.91
C GLY A 166 -3.76 -1.17 11.19
N ALA A 167 -3.73 -2.51 11.27
CA ALA A 167 -4.79 -3.35 10.71
C ALA A 167 -6.17 -3.03 11.30
N ALA A 168 -6.27 -2.87 12.62
CA ALA A 168 -7.53 -2.47 13.25
C ALA A 168 -7.96 -1.03 12.88
N GLU A 169 -7.01 -0.10 12.72
CA GLU A 169 -7.27 1.28 12.24
C GLU A 169 -7.79 1.29 10.79
N SER A 170 -7.44 0.28 9.98
CA SER A 170 -7.93 0.15 8.61
C SER A 170 -9.40 -0.29 8.51
N GLY A 171 -9.94 -0.91 9.56
CA GLY A 171 -11.28 -1.53 9.55
C GLY A 171 -11.36 -2.87 8.80
N CYS A 172 -10.25 -3.37 8.25
CA CYS A 172 -10.22 -4.68 7.56
C CYS A 172 -10.05 -5.83 8.57
N GLU A 173 -11.12 -6.60 8.76
CA GLU A 173 -11.13 -7.78 9.65
C GLU A 173 -10.15 -8.84 9.16
N GLU A 174 -10.05 -9.06 7.84
CA GLU A 174 -9.13 -10.03 7.23
C GLU A 174 -7.67 -9.71 7.54
N ALA A 175 -7.30 -8.42 7.55
CA ALA A 175 -5.94 -8.00 7.89
C ALA A 175 -5.58 -8.32 9.35
N VAL A 176 -6.54 -8.20 10.27
CA VAL A 176 -6.36 -8.53 11.69
C VAL A 176 -6.28 -10.05 11.88
N GLU A 177 -7.18 -10.81 11.25
CA GLU A 177 -7.17 -12.28 11.29
C GLU A 177 -5.85 -12.84 10.78
N TRP A 178 -5.39 -12.35 9.63
CA TRP A 178 -4.13 -12.77 9.01
C TRP A 178 -2.92 -12.56 9.92
N LEU A 179 -2.88 -11.45 10.66
CA LEU A 179 -1.80 -11.16 11.61
C LEU A 179 -1.83 -12.09 12.82
N VAL A 180 -3.02 -12.36 13.36
CA VAL A 180 -3.17 -13.25 14.52
C VAL A 180 -2.83 -14.69 14.17
N GLU A 181 -3.29 -15.18 13.02
CA GLU A 181 -2.98 -16.52 12.52
C GLU A 181 -1.47 -16.77 12.35
N ARG A 182 -0.72 -15.74 11.96
CA ARG A 182 0.75 -15.80 11.80
C ARG A 182 1.53 -15.56 13.09
N GLY A 183 0.86 -15.37 14.23
CA GLY A 183 1.50 -15.18 15.52
C GLY A 183 2.07 -13.77 15.73
N CYS A 184 1.48 -12.74 15.13
CA CYS A 184 1.85 -11.36 15.39
C CYS A 184 1.74 -11.05 16.91
N PRO A 185 2.74 -10.39 17.52
CA PRO A 185 2.70 -10.00 18.92
C PRO A 185 1.45 -9.17 19.27
N LEU A 186 0.71 -9.63 20.28
CA LEU A 186 -0.54 -8.99 20.72
C LEU A 186 -0.34 -7.79 21.65
N ALA A 187 0.89 -7.28 21.77
CA ALA A 187 1.21 -6.10 22.59
C ALA A 187 0.38 -4.86 22.21
N GLY A 188 -0.09 -4.80 20.96
CA GLY A 188 -0.98 -3.75 20.44
C GLY A 188 -2.48 -3.97 20.68
N ALA A 189 -2.93 -5.13 21.17
CA ALA A 189 -4.35 -5.53 21.19
C ALA A 189 -5.27 -4.52 21.91
N LYS A 190 -4.87 -4.05 23.11
CA LYS A 190 -5.62 -3.01 23.83
C LYS A 190 -5.74 -1.70 23.06
N LYS A 191 -4.70 -1.32 22.30
CA LYS A 191 -4.70 -0.11 21.47
C LYS A 191 -5.54 -0.30 20.21
N ALA A 192 -5.49 -1.48 19.60
CA ALA A 192 -6.33 -1.87 18.47
C ALA A 192 -7.82 -1.82 18.85
N TYR A 193 -8.19 -2.41 19.99
CA TYR A 193 -9.55 -2.34 20.53
C TYR A 193 -9.99 -0.89 20.81
N GLY A 194 -9.13 -0.09 21.42
CA GLY A 194 -9.40 1.33 21.65
C GLY A 194 -9.48 2.17 20.37
N ALA A 195 -8.86 1.75 19.27
CA ALA A 195 -9.02 2.38 17.95
C ALA A 195 -10.41 2.04 17.37
N ALA A 196 -10.79 0.77 17.36
CA ALA A 196 -12.09 0.30 16.90
C ALA A 196 -13.27 0.91 17.69
N TYR A 197 -13.08 1.14 19.00
CA TYR A 197 -14.06 1.81 19.83
C TYR A 197 -14.22 3.30 19.45
N ARG A 198 -13.12 4.02 19.25
CA ARG A 198 -13.14 5.45 18.89
C ARG A 198 -13.68 5.71 17.49
N SER A 199 -13.45 4.79 16.56
CA SER A 199 -14.01 4.88 15.21
C SER A 199 -15.48 4.45 15.13
N GLY A 200 -16.03 3.83 16.17
CA GLY A 200 -17.38 3.27 16.14
C GLY A 200 -17.51 2.00 15.29
N ASP A 201 -16.40 1.35 14.96
CA ASP A 201 -16.36 0.16 14.11
C ASP A 201 -16.80 -1.09 14.89
N LEU A 202 -18.11 -1.36 14.88
CA LEU A 202 -18.71 -2.49 15.58
C LEU A 202 -18.26 -3.85 15.01
N ALA A 203 -17.95 -3.90 13.71
CA ALA A 203 -17.50 -5.13 13.06
C ALA A 203 -16.10 -5.50 13.56
N MET A 204 -15.18 -4.53 13.53
CA MET A 204 -13.84 -4.69 14.10
C MET A 204 -13.86 -5.00 15.61
N GLN A 205 -14.76 -4.39 16.39
CA GLN A 205 -14.92 -4.74 17.81
C GLN A 205 -15.35 -6.20 18.01
N ARG A 206 -16.25 -6.71 17.15
CA ARG A 206 -16.68 -8.11 17.18
C ARG A 206 -15.55 -9.05 16.75
N CYS A 207 -14.81 -8.71 15.70
CA CYS A 207 -13.63 -9.44 15.23
C CYS A 207 -12.58 -9.56 16.34
N LEU A 208 -12.18 -8.44 16.95
CA LEU A 208 -11.21 -8.42 18.04
C LEU A 208 -11.69 -9.18 19.27
N ARG A 209 -13.00 -9.15 19.58
CA ARG A 209 -13.56 -9.96 20.67
C ARG A 209 -13.55 -11.45 20.33
N TRP A 210 -13.82 -11.81 19.08
CA TRP A 210 -13.79 -13.18 18.62
C TRP A 210 -12.37 -13.77 18.64
N LEU A 211 -11.36 -12.94 18.35
CA LEU A 211 -9.93 -13.27 18.43
C LEU A 211 -9.35 -13.21 19.86
N ASP A 212 -10.19 -13.00 20.88
CA ASP A 212 -9.79 -12.86 22.29
C ASP A 212 -8.80 -11.72 22.57
N LEU A 213 -8.90 -10.64 21.78
CA LEU A 213 -8.04 -9.44 21.88
C LEU A 213 -8.69 -8.30 22.67
N ALA A 214 -9.87 -8.52 23.24
CA ALA A 214 -10.60 -7.53 24.01
C ALA A 214 -9.98 -7.32 25.41
N PRO A 215 -9.84 -6.07 25.89
CA PRO A 215 -9.27 -5.81 27.21
C PRO A 215 -10.20 -6.31 28.33
N GLY A 216 -9.74 -7.30 29.10
CA GLY A 216 -10.26 -7.60 30.44
C GLY A 216 -11.42 -8.58 30.55
N TRP A 217 -11.68 -9.43 29.56
CA TRP A 217 -12.69 -10.49 29.66
C TRP A 217 -12.05 -11.85 29.47
N SER A 218 -11.91 -12.63 30.56
CA SER A 218 -11.61 -14.06 30.48
C SER A 218 -12.87 -14.81 30.04
N VAL A 219 -13.19 -14.80 28.74
CA VAL A 219 -14.21 -15.70 28.22
C VAL A 219 -13.48 -16.76 27.39
N ARG A 220 -13.62 -18.00 27.87
CA ARG A 220 -13.01 -19.25 27.43
C ARG A 220 -12.61 -19.31 25.94
N PRO A 221 -11.51 -20.02 25.61
CA PRO A 221 -11.08 -20.19 24.23
C PRO A 221 -12.16 -20.90 23.42
N VAL A 222 -12.77 -20.19 22.47
CA VAL A 222 -13.47 -20.85 21.37
C VAL A 222 -12.38 -21.26 20.39
N ARG A 223 -12.01 -22.54 20.41
CA ARG A 223 -11.04 -23.13 19.48
C ARG A 223 -11.44 -22.79 18.03
N PRO A 224 -10.49 -22.45 17.13
CA PRO A 224 -10.80 -22.22 15.73
C PRO A 224 -11.07 -23.57 15.05
N ALA A 225 -12.32 -23.84 14.68
CA ALA A 225 -12.70 -25.01 13.89
C ALA A 225 -13.49 -24.64 12.62
N ARG A 226 -13.34 -23.42 12.08
CA ARG A 226 -14.12 -22.98 10.91
C ARG A 226 -13.35 -22.20 9.81
N HIS A 227 -12.02 -22.31 9.72
CA HIS A 227 -11.25 -21.53 8.71
C HIS A 227 -10.43 -22.34 7.70
N GLU A 228 -10.06 -23.59 7.97
CA GLU A 228 -9.46 -24.49 6.95
C GLU A 228 -10.30 -24.49 5.65
N LEU A 229 -11.63 -24.49 5.76
CA LEU A 229 -12.53 -24.53 4.59
C LEU A 229 -12.70 -23.19 3.86
N ARG A 230 -12.44 -22.03 4.49
CA ARG A 230 -12.62 -20.72 3.83
C ARG A 230 -11.40 -20.30 3.03
N TYR A 231 -10.21 -20.56 3.56
CA TYR A 231 -8.96 -20.27 2.86
C TYR A 231 -8.63 -21.33 1.80
N LEU A 232 -8.86 -22.63 2.06
CA LEU A 232 -8.69 -23.66 1.02
C LEU A 232 -9.67 -23.47 -0.14
N ALA A 233 -10.94 -23.10 0.12
CA ALA A 233 -11.90 -22.86 -0.95
C ALA A 233 -11.55 -21.62 -1.80
N ARG A 234 -10.97 -20.57 -1.22
CA ARG A 234 -10.51 -19.40 -1.97
C ARG A 234 -9.18 -19.62 -2.69
N TRP A 235 -8.27 -20.40 -2.11
CA TRP A 235 -6.99 -20.73 -2.74
C TRP A 235 -7.17 -21.71 -3.92
N ILE A 236 -8.07 -22.69 -3.81
CA ILE A 236 -8.44 -23.60 -4.91
C ILE A 236 -9.20 -22.86 -6.02
N ALA A 237 -10.02 -21.86 -5.69
CA ALA A 237 -10.72 -21.05 -6.69
C ALA A 237 -9.82 -20.03 -7.42
N ALA A 238 -8.56 -19.88 -6.99
CA ALA A 238 -7.56 -18.99 -7.57
C ALA A 238 -6.44 -19.73 -8.35
N MET A 239 -6.57 -21.06 -8.52
CA MET A 239 -5.84 -21.88 -9.50
C MET A 239 -6.73 -22.18 -10.70
#